data_AF-A0A9P4GWD1-F1
#
_entry.id   AF-A0A9P4GWD1-F1
#
_cell.length_a   1.000
_cell.length_b   1.000
_cell.length_c   1.000
_cell.angle_alpha   90.00
_cell.angle_beta   90.00
_cell.angle_gamma   90.00
#
_symmetry.space_group_name_H-M   'P 1'
#
loop_
_entity.id
_entity.type
_entity.pdbx_description
1 polymer ?
#
loop_
_entity_poly.entity_id
_entity_poly.type
_entity_poly.pdbx_seq_one_letter_code
_entity_poly.pdbx_strand_id
1 'polypeptide(L)' 'RFIITERGYMGLAPPDAEPSDIVVVLGGPGTAFHTRVVPSMVRTPISQLRGPCYLHGIMDGEL' A
#
# COMPACT_ATOMS: atom_id res chain seq x y z
N ARG A 1 3.42 -9.84 4.70
CA ARG A 1 4.61 -9.27 5.38
C ARG A 1 4.14 -8.21 6.36
N PHE A 2 4.62 -8.23 7.61
CA PHE A 2 4.34 -7.15 8.56
C PHE A 2 5.06 -5.87 8.12
N ILE A 3 4.35 -4.75 8.13
CA ILE A 3 4.85 -3.44 7.72
C ILE A 3 4.54 -2.38 8.77
N ILE A 4 5.41 -1.38 8.86
CA ILE A 4 5.16 -0.13 9.56
C ILE A 4 5.37 1.00 8.55
N THR A 5 4.35 1.82 8.35
CA THR A 5 4.42 2.98 7.45
C THR A 5 5.18 4.12 8.10
N GLU A 6 5.67 5.09 7.31
CA GLU A 6 6.33 6.31 7.82
C GLU A 6 5.44 7.12 8.76
N ARG A 7 4.12 7.01 8.61
CA ARG A 7 3.13 7.66 9.47
C ARG A 7 2.84 6.87 10.75
N GLY A 8 3.55 5.77 11.00
CA GLY A 8 3.43 4.96 12.22
C GLY A 8 2.33 3.90 12.20
N TYR A 9 1.57 3.76 11.10
CA TYR A 9 0.56 2.71 11.01
C TYR A 9 1.20 1.35 10.79
N MET A 10 0.66 0.34 11.46
CA MET A 10 1.07 -1.06 11.34
C MET A 10 0.12 -1.80 10.40
N GLY A 11 0.61 -2.81 9.70
CA GLY A 11 -0.22 -3.53 8.74
C GLY A 11 0.37 -4.84 8.23
N LEU A 12 -0.41 -5.50 7.38
CA LEU A 12 -0.02 -6.70 6.64
C LEU A 12 -0.10 -6.43 5.15
N ALA A 13 1.05 -6.48 4.49
CA ALA A 13 1.17 -6.36 3.03
C ALA A 13 1.36 -7.73 2.37
N PRO A 14 1.25 -7.82 1.03
CA PRO A 14 1.65 -9.00 0.27
C PRO A 14 3.11 -9.46 0.57
N PRO A 15 3.46 -10.73 0.27
CA PRO A 15 4.79 -11.28 0.57
C PRO A 15 5.95 -10.56 -0.14
N ASP A 16 5.69 -9.98 -1.31
CA ASP A 16 6.60 -9.26 -2.19
C ASP A 16 6.76 -7.76 -1.85
N ALA A 17 6.20 -7.33 -0.72
CA ALA A 17 6.36 -5.96 -0.23
C ALA A 17 7.83 -5.66 0.14
N GLU A 18 8.32 -4.53 -0.31
CA GLU A 18 9.69 -4.03 -0.14
C GLU A 18 9.70 -2.67 0.57
N PRO A 19 10.81 -2.30 1.24
CA PRO A 19 11.03 -0.93 1.69
C PRO A 19 10.88 0.06 0.53
N SER A 20 10.36 1.26 0.82
CA SER A 20 10.02 2.32 -0.16
C SER A 20 8.75 2.10 -0.97
N ASP A 21 8.03 0.99 -0.77
CA ASP A 21 6.68 0.86 -1.30
C ASP A 21 5.69 1.78 -0.59
N ILE A 22 4.64 2.16 -1.33
CA ILE A 22 3.63 3.11 -0.87
C ILE A 22 2.34 2.37 -0.57
N VAL A 23 1.78 2.60 0.61
CA VAL A 23 0.44 2.16 0.95
C VAL A 23 -0.55 3.28 0.62
N VAL A 24 -1.56 2.96 -0.18
CA VAL A 24 -2.63 3.88 -0.55
C VAL A 24 -3.96 3.36 -0.01
N VAL A 25 -4.78 4.25 0.53
CA VAL A 25 -6.15 3.92 0.94
C VAL A 25 -7.06 4.51 -0.12
N LEU A 26 -7.76 3.66 -0.87
CA LEU A 26 -8.64 4.15 -1.92
C LEU A 26 -9.94 4.68 -1.29
N GLY A 27 -10.28 5.93 -1.63
CA GLY A 27 -11.49 6.59 -1.15
C GLY A 27 -12.74 5.82 -1.58
N GLY A 28 -13.60 5.50 -0.61
CA GLY A 28 -14.75 4.61 -0.78
C GLY A 28 -14.82 3.61 0.37
N PRO A 29 -14.62 2.30 0.14
CA PRO A 29 -14.71 1.27 1.18
C PRO A 29 -13.57 1.32 2.21
N GLY A 30 -12.58 2.20 2.07
CA GLY A 30 -11.46 2.31 3.00
C GLY A 30 -10.41 1.19 2.84
N THR A 31 -10.49 0.42 1.75
CA THR A 31 -9.55 -0.66 1.47
C THR A 31 -8.15 -0.10 1.18
N ALA A 32 -7.16 -0.65 1.88
CA ALA A 32 -5.77 -0.32 1.65
C ALA A 32 -5.16 -1.22 0.58
N PHE A 33 -4.31 -0.61 -0.24
CA PHE A 33 -3.56 -1.28 -1.28
C PHE A 33 -2.09 -0.91 -1.17
N HIS A 34 -1.27 -1.87 -1.54
CA HIS A 34 0.16 -1.71 -1.67
C HIS A 34 0.52 -1.41 -3.13
N THR A 35 1.36 -0.39 -3.32
CA THR A 35 1.77 0.13 -4.62
C THR A 35 3.27 0.38 -4.69
N ARG A 36 3.83 0.30 -5.89
CA ARG A 36 5.23 0.61 -6.16
C ARG A 36 5.34 1.60 -7.30
N VAL A 37 6.12 2.66 -7.13
CA VAL A 37 6.43 3.58 -8.23
C VAL A 37 7.38 2.87 -9.20
N VAL A 38 6.99 2.82 -10.48
CA VAL A 38 7.80 2.21 -11.54
C VAL A 38 8.32 3.29 -12.50
N PRO A 39 9.53 3.11 -13.08
CA PRO A 39 10.03 3.99 -14.11
C PRO A 39 9.06 4.04 -15.30
N SER A 40 8.66 5.24 -15.69
CA SER A 40 7.77 5.49 -16.83
C SER A 40 8.54 6.21 -17.93
N MET A 41 8.30 5.83 -19.19
CA MET A 41 8.81 6.59 -20.34
C MET A 41 8.07 7.93 -20.52
N VAL A 42 6.93 8.09 -19.83
CA VAL A 42 6.14 9.32 -19.80
C VAL A 42 6.59 10.15 -18.60
N ARG A 43 6.58 11.49 -18.69
CA ARG A 43 7.02 12.40 -17.61
C ARG A 43 6.29 12.21 -16.27
N THR A 44 5.18 11.48 -16.26
CA THR A 44 4.39 11.23 -15.05
C THR A 44 4.78 9.87 -14.45
N PRO A 45 5.12 9.81 -13.15
CA PRO A 45 5.39 8.55 -12.47
C PRO A 45 4.14 7.67 -12.50
N ILE A 46 4.34 6.37 -12.78
CA ILE A 46 3.28 5.38 -12.77
C ILE A 46 3.41 4.56 -11.49
N SER A 47 2.31 4.38 -10.76
CA SER A 47 2.26 3.49 -9.61
C SER A 47 1.65 2.16 -10.03
N GLN A 48 2.42 1.09 -9.91
CA GLN A 48 1.91 -0.27 -10.10
C GLN A 48 1.17 -0.71 -8.83
N LEU A 49 -0.10 -1.09 -8.99
CA LEU A 49 -0.89 -1.73 -7.94
C LEU A 49 -0.40 -3.18 -7.76
N ARG A 50 0.06 -3.55 -6.57
CA ARG A 50 0.62 -4.88 -6.28
C ARG A 50 -0.40 -5.79 -5.60
N GLY A 51 -1.28 -5.23 -4.77
CA GLY A 51 -2.36 -5.99 -4.15
C GLY A 51 -2.97 -5.31 -2.94
N PRO A 52 -4.02 -5.91 -2.36
CA PRO A 52 -4.63 -5.43 -1.13
C PRO A 52 -3.68 -5.60 0.06
N CYS A 53 -3.83 -4.75 1.06
CA CYS A 53 -3.13 -4.87 2.34
C CYS A 53 -4.08 -4.51 3.49
N TYR A 54 -3.76 -5.01 4.68
CA TYR A 54 -4.43 -4.62 5.91
C TYR A 54 -3.67 -3.48 6.59
N LEU A 55 -4.38 -2.45 7.04
CA LEU A 55 -3.84 -1.35 7.83
C LEU A 55 -4.59 -1.24 9.16
N HIS A 56 -3.88 -1.52 10.26
CA HIS A 56 -4.45 -1.43 11.59
C HIS A 56 -4.75 0.03 11.96
N GLY A 57 -5.95 0.29 12.50
CA GLY A 57 -6.43 1.62 12.85
C GLY A 57 -7.00 2.43 11.68
N ILE A 58 -6.94 1.90 10.46
CA ILE A 58 -7.68 2.41 9.29
C ILE A 58 -8.79 1.44 8.91
N MET A 59 -8.50 0.13 8.98
CA MET A 59 -9.40 -0.94 8.60
C MET A 59 -9.87 -1.70 9.85
N ASP A 60 -11.15 -2.07 9.88
CA ASP A 60 -11.81 -2.76 11.01
C ASP A 60 -11.71 -4.29 10.92
N GLY A 61 -10.55 -4.79 10.46
CA GLY A 61 -10.27 -6.23 10.34
C GLY A 61 -10.68 -6.86 9.01
N GLU A 62 -11.16 -6.06 8.06
CA GLU A 62 -11.48 -6.51 6.71
C GLU A 62 -10.21 -6.64 5.84
N LEU A 63 -10.24 -7.55 4.86
CA LEU A 63 -9.20 -7.73 3.83
C LEU A 63 -9.83 -7.92 2.45
#